data_AF-A0A5D4SNK6-F1
#
_entry.id   AF-A0A5D4SNK6-F1
#
_cell.length_a   1.000
_cell.length_b   1.000
_cell.length_c   1.000
_cell.angle_alpha   90.00
_cell.angle_beta   90.00
_cell.angle_gamma   90.00
#
_symmetry.space_group_name_H-M   'P 1'
#
loop_
_entity.id
_entity.type
_entity.pdbx_description
1 polymer ?
#
loop_
_entity_poly.entity_id
_entity_poly.type
_entity_poly.pdbx_seq_one_letter_code
_entity_poly.pdbx_strand_id
1 'polypeptide(L)'
;MKSLQTGKKEAAGMIYVADSSPQNWLYILFNTMEEAVRADKEGKVVPNLADYHWHSENVLELRIKEGVKFQNGEKLSALTVQESLHELSRWQAPHPPGTFLNFIPFTLEVKDEYTVLLKFADPDGLAPAKLRAAHLANRRFWDTLGFGYLKLGSGEGHW
;
A
#
# COMPACT_ATOMS: atom_id res chain seq x y z
N MET A 1 -17.08 -18.17 40.08
CA MET A 1 -16.30 -17.98 38.84
C MET A 1 -16.96 -16.87 38.03
N LYS A 2 -16.28 -15.73 37.80
CA LYS A 2 -16.78 -14.64 36.94
C LYS A 2 -16.17 -14.82 35.54
N SER A 3 -17.00 -14.95 34.51
CA SER A 3 -16.54 -15.04 33.12
C SER A 3 -15.98 -13.69 32.66
N LEU A 4 -14.76 -13.69 32.15
CA LEU A 4 -14.16 -12.55 31.45
C LEU A 4 -14.90 -12.39 30.11
N GLN A 5 -15.70 -11.33 29.98
CA GLN A 5 -16.20 -10.87 28.69
C GLN A 5 -15.03 -10.25 27.92
N THR A 6 -14.58 -10.91 26.86
CA THR A 6 -13.64 -10.38 25.87
C THR A 6 -14.39 -9.44 24.93
N GLY A 7 -14.67 -8.22 25.38
CA GLY A 7 -15.16 -7.16 24.52
C GLY A 7 -14.04 -6.69 23.58
N LYS A 8 -14.20 -6.88 22.27
CA LYS A 8 -13.42 -6.17 21.25
C LYS A 8 -13.60 -4.67 21.53
N LYS A 9 -12.54 -3.96 21.94
CA LYS A 9 -12.54 -2.50 21.97
C LYS A 9 -12.53 -2.03 20.53
N GLU A 10 -13.70 -1.73 19.98
CA GLU A 10 -13.81 -0.95 18.76
C GLU A 10 -13.26 0.46 19.04
N ALA A 11 -12.63 1.07 18.04
CA ALA A 11 -12.11 2.42 18.17
C ALA A 11 -13.27 3.38 18.50
N ALA A 12 -13.23 3.97 19.70
CA ALA A 12 -14.24 4.92 20.14
C ALA A 12 -13.83 6.34 19.74
N GLY A 13 -14.34 6.82 18.61
CA GLY A 13 -14.22 8.22 18.20
C GLY A 13 -14.22 8.44 16.69
N MET A 14 -14.79 9.57 16.27
CA MET A 14 -14.66 10.12 14.91
C MET A 14 -13.66 11.27 14.98
N ILE A 15 -12.61 11.23 14.15
CA ILE A 15 -11.69 12.35 13.97
C ILE A 15 -12.23 13.24 12.87
N TYR A 16 -12.53 14.50 13.20
CA TYR A 16 -12.86 15.53 12.22
C TYR A 16 -11.59 16.34 11.92
N VAL A 17 -10.98 16.10 10.76
CA VAL A 17 -9.87 16.91 10.28
C VAL A 17 -10.46 18.08 9.47
N ALA A 18 -10.38 19.29 10.03
CA ALA A 18 -10.76 20.52 9.35
C ALA A 18 -9.49 21.26 8.91
N ASP A 19 -8.87 20.77 7.84
CA ASP A 19 -7.76 21.42 7.16
C ASP A 19 -7.99 21.28 5.65
N SER A 20 -7.99 22.41 4.93
CA SER A 20 -8.21 22.45 3.48
C SER A 20 -6.93 22.18 2.67
N SER A 21 -5.79 21.93 3.33
CA SER A 21 -4.56 21.53 2.68
C SER A 21 -4.69 20.14 2.06
N PRO A 22 -4.46 19.99 0.74
CA PRO A 22 -4.39 18.66 0.11
C PRO A 22 -3.17 17.85 0.59
N GLN A 23 -2.23 18.46 1.31
CA GLN A 23 -1.10 17.76 1.91
C GLN A 23 -1.48 17.04 3.21
N ASN A 24 -2.56 17.44 3.91
CA ASN A 24 -2.98 16.76 5.13
C ASN A 24 -3.43 15.32 4.89
N TRP A 25 -4.02 15.06 3.74
CA TRP A 25 -4.34 13.70 3.34
C TRP A 25 -3.09 12.81 3.32
N LEU A 26 -1.96 13.30 2.79
CA LEU A 26 -0.70 12.56 2.79
C LEU A 26 -0.26 12.23 4.23
N TYR A 27 -0.40 13.17 5.16
CA TYR A 27 -0.09 12.91 6.58
C TYR A 27 -1.02 11.85 7.19
N ILE A 28 -2.31 11.88 6.91
CA ILE A 28 -3.25 10.84 7.38
C ILE A 28 -2.84 9.49 6.78
N LEU A 29 -2.58 9.45 5.48
CA LEU A 29 -2.19 8.25 4.74
C LEU A 29 -0.90 7.63 5.32
N PHE A 30 0.17 8.42 5.48
CA PHE A 30 1.45 7.97 6.03
C PHE A 30 1.38 7.50 7.50
N ASN A 31 0.34 7.90 8.24
CA ASN A 31 0.14 7.51 9.65
C ASN A 31 -0.92 6.43 9.85
N THR A 32 -1.68 6.06 8.81
CA THR A 32 -2.76 5.06 8.90
C THR A 32 -2.54 3.86 8.00
N MET A 33 -1.69 4.00 6.99
CA MET A 33 -1.33 2.97 6.03
C MET A 33 0.18 2.85 5.92
N GLU A 34 0.63 1.64 5.62
CA GLU A 34 2.04 1.29 5.52
C GLU A 34 2.36 0.82 4.10
N GLU A 35 3.59 1.03 3.66
CA GLU A 35 4.09 0.60 2.35
C GLU A 35 5.05 -0.59 2.49
N ALA A 36 5.36 -1.25 1.36
CA ALA A 36 6.36 -2.31 1.32
C ALA A 36 7.74 -1.83 1.83
N VAL A 37 8.11 -0.59 1.51
CA VAL A 37 9.40 0.03 1.87
C VAL A 37 9.17 1.45 2.39
N ARG A 38 10.13 1.98 3.15
CA ARG A 38 10.12 3.38 3.62
C ARG A 38 11.42 4.08 3.25
N ALA A 39 11.45 5.40 3.43
CA ALA A 39 12.69 6.17 3.43
C ALA A 39 13.19 6.32 4.88
N ASP A 40 14.47 6.06 5.12
CA ASP A 40 15.12 6.41 6.38
C ASP A 40 15.42 7.91 6.48
N LYS A 41 16.00 8.35 7.60
CA LYS A 41 16.31 9.77 7.84
C LYS A 41 17.39 10.33 6.90
N GLU A 42 18.17 9.47 6.26
CA GLU A 42 19.14 9.81 5.22
C GLU A 42 18.53 9.80 3.81
N GLY A 43 17.24 9.44 3.68
CA GLY A 43 16.54 9.35 2.41
C GLY A 43 16.79 8.05 1.64
N LYS A 44 17.38 7.02 2.27
CA LYS A 44 17.59 5.71 1.64
C LYS A 44 16.31 4.89 1.70
N VAL A 45 16.05 4.14 0.63
CA VAL A 45 14.97 3.15 0.60
C VAL A 45 15.37 1.98 1.49
N VAL A 46 14.55 1.68 2.49
CA VAL A 46 14.76 0.60 3.46
C VAL A 46 13.51 -0.28 3.54
N PRO A 47 13.66 -1.60 3.82
CA PRO A 47 12.53 -2.48 4.02
C PRO A 47 11.56 -1.99 5.11
N ASN A 48 10.27 -2.15 4.88
CA ASN A 48 9.22 -1.89 5.87
C ASN A 48 8.31 -3.10 6.04
N LEU A 49 7.21 -3.23 5.29
CA LEU A 49 6.36 -4.41 5.33
C LEU A 49 6.88 -5.57 4.47
N ALA A 50 7.84 -5.31 3.59
CA ALA A 50 8.50 -6.31 2.80
C ALA A 50 9.99 -5.99 2.62
N ASP A 51 10.81 -7.04 2.51
CA ASP A 51 12.12 -6.95 1.89
C ASP A 51 11.97 -6.98 0.37
N TYR A 52 12.95 -6.43 -0.35
CA TYR A 52 12.97 -6.46 -1.81
C TYR A 52 14.30 -6.99 -2.34
N HIS A 53 14.25 -7.73 -3.45
CA HIS A 53 15.42 -8.30 -4.10
C HIS A 53 15.25 -8.33 -5.62
N TRP A 54 16.25 -7.86 -6.36
CA TRP A 54 16.28 -8.00 -7.82
C TRP A 54 16.81 -9.39 -8.19
N HIS A 55 15.98 -10.21 -8.83
CA HIS A 55 16.43 -11.49 -9.43
C HIS A 55 17.12 -11.28 -10.77
N SER A 56 16.69 -10.25 -11.50
CA SER A 56 17.28 -9.79 -12.75
C SER A 56 16.94 -8.31 -12.93
N GLU A 57 17.39 -7.69 -14.01
CA GLU A 57 17.11 -6.26 -14.29
C GLU A 57 15.62 -5.94 -14.43
N ASN A 58 14.77 -6.94 -14.72
CA ASN A 58 13.34 -6.76 -14.97
C ASN A 58 12.44 -7.48 -13.96
N VAL A 59 13.00 -8.16 -12.95
CA VAL A 59 12.22 -8.95 -11.98
C VAL A 59 12.59 -8.56 -10.56
N LEU A 60 11.69 -7.83 -9.91
CA LEU A 60 11.79 -7.45 -8.50
C LEU A 60 10.91 -8.38 -7.66
N GLU A 61 11.53 -9.08 -6.72
CA GLU A 61 10.85 -9.85 -5.69
C GLU A 61 10.55 -8.98 -4.48
N LEU A 62 9.35 -9.12 -3.93
CA LEU A 62 8.95 -8.62 -2.62
C LEU A 62 8.67 -9.81 -1.70
N ARG A 63 9.37 -9.87 -0.56
CA ARG A 63 9.15 -10.84 0.52
C ARG A 63 8.49 -10.14 1.70
N ILE A 64 7.23 -10.47 1.92
CA ILE A 64 6.36 -9.82 2.90
C ILE A 64 6.64 -10.37 4.29
N LYS A 65 6.64 -9.49 5.29
CA LYS A 65 6.80 -9.88 6.69
C LYS A 65 5.63 -10.73 7.16
N GLU A 66 5.96 -11.86 7.75
CA GLU A 66 4.98 -12.77 8.32
C GLU A 66 4.33 -12.22 9.60
N GLY A 67 3.12 -12.68 9.89
CA GLY A 67 2.40 -12.34 11.11
C GLY A 67 1.84 -10.91 11.18
N VAL A 68 2.06 -10.08 10.15
CA VAL A 68 1.50 -8.73 10.05
C VAL A 68 0.00 -8.81 9.76
N LYS A 69 -0.78 -7.94 10.43
CA LYS A 69 -2.22 -7.82 10.26
C LYS A 69 -2.64 -6.37 10.09
N PHE A 70 -3.69 -6.16 9.31
CA PHE A 70 -4.40 -4.90 9.25
C PHE A 70 -5.22 -4.66 10.52
N GLN A 71 -5.69 -3.44 10.71
CA GLN A 71 -6.45 -3.01 11.90
C GLN A 71 -7.79 -3.76 12.05
N ASN A 72 -8.34 -4.31 10.96
CA ASN A 72 -9.54 -5.17 10.99
C ASN A 72 -9.24 -6.64 11.35
N GLY A 73 -7.96 -7.00 11.53
CA GLY A 73 -7.50 -8.35 11.87
C GLY A 73 -7.19 -9.24 10.66
N GLU A 74 -7.43 -8.78 9.43
CA GLU A 74 -7.02 -9.50 8.21
C GLU A 74 -5.49 -9.58 8.12
N LYS A 75 -4.99 -10.67 7.57
CA LYS A 75 -3.57 -10.92 7.40
C LYS A 75 -3.04 -10.13 6.21
N LEU A 76 -1.85 -9.55 6.35
CA LEU A 76 -1.08 -9.07 5.20
C LEU A 76 -0.46 -10.26 4.46
N SER A 77 -0.76 -10.40 3.18
CA SER A 77 -0.30 -11.49 2.33
C SER A 77 0.13 -10.99 0.96
N ALA A 78 0.80 -11.85 0.19
CA ALA A 78 1.16 -11.62 -1.20
C ALA A 78 -0.04 -11.24 -2.07
N LEU A 79 -1.20 -11.86 -1.83
CA LEU A 79 -2.41 -11.53 -2.55
C LEU A 79 -2.86 -10.09 -2.28
N THR A 80 -2.82 -9.65 -1.02
CA THR A 80 -3.21 -8.28 -0.65
C THR A 80 -2.26 -7.22 -1.20
N VAL A 81 -0.96 -7.54 -1.27
CA VAL A 81 0.03 -6.68 -1.93
C VAL A 81 -0.24 -6.61 -3.43
N GLN A 82 -0.49 -7.75 -4.08
CA GLN A 82 -0.85 -7.79 -5.49
C GLN A 82 -2.10 -6.95 -5.78
N GLU A 83 -3.16 -7.12 -4.99
CA GLU A 83 -4.40 -6.34 -5.12
C GLU A 83 -4.14 -4.83 -4.98
N SER A 84 -3.38 -4.42 -3.96
CA SER A 84 -3.07 -2.99 -3.75
C SER A 84 -2.27 -2.40 -4.91
N LEU A 85 -1.24 -3.11 -5.41
CA LEU A 85 -0.44 -2.64 -6.54
C LEU A 85 -1.24 -2.64 -7.85
N HIS A 86 -2.09 -3.65 -8.06
CA HIS A 86 -3.01 -3.70 -9.19
C HIS A 86 -3.93 -2.47 -9.17
N GLU A 87 -4.62 -2.21 -8.06
CA GLU A 87 -5.57 -1.10 -7.96
C GLU A 87 -4.90 0.25 -8.18
N LEU A 88 -3.69 0.47 -7.65
CA LEU A 88 -2.95 1.71 -7.87
C LEU A 88 -2.52 1.88 -9.34
N SER A 89 -2.11 0.79 -10.00
CA SER A 89 -1.61 0.83 -11.38
C SER A 89 -2.66 1.12 -12.45
N ARG A 90 -3.95 1.07 -12.09
CA ARG A 90 -5.07 1.32 -13.02
C ARG A 90 -5.24 2.79 -13.38
N TRP A 91 -4.64 3.70 -12.61
CA TRP A 91 -4.87 5.14 -12.73
C TRP A 91 -3.67 5.84 -13.37
N GLN A 92 -3.92 6.94 -14.09
CA GLN A 92 -2.85 7.70 -14.72
C GLN A 92 -2.08 8.52 -13.68
N ALA A 93 -2.76 9.09 -12.69
CA ALA A 93 -2.16 9.88 -11.61
C ALA A 93 -2.69 9.47 -10.22
N PRO A 94 -2.37 8.26 -9.73
CA PRO A 94 -2.83 7.76 -8.43
C PRO A 94 -2.18 8.45 -7.23
N HIS A 95 -1.10 9.22 -7.45
CA HIS A 95 -0.29 9.81 -6.38
C HIS A 95 -0.34 11.34 -6.44
N PRO A 96 -0.61 12.05 -5.32
CA PRO A 96 -0.60 13.51 -5.29
C PRO A 96 0.70 14.16 -5.80
N PRO A 97 1.90 13.60 -5.56
CA PRO A 97 3.13 14.17 -6.11
C PRO A 97 3.23 14.10 -7.64
N GLY A 98 2.51 13.19 -8.31
CA GLY A 98 2.46 13.10 -9.77
C GLY A 98 2.87 11.75 -10.37
N THR A 99 2.76 11.66 -11.69
CA THR A 99 2.87 10.41 -12.48
C THR A 99 4.28 9.82 -12.54
N PHE A 100 5.31 10.56 -12.16
CA PHE A 100 6.70 10.05 -12.10
C PHE A 100 6.89 8.93 -11.07
N LEU A 101 5.95 8.78 -10.13
CA LEU A 101 5.90 7.69 -9.16
C LEU A 101 5.29 6.41 -9.71
N ASN A 102 4.67 6.45 -10.89
CA ASN A 102 4.09 5.27 -11.50
C ASN A 102 5.20 4.29 -11.92
N PHE A 103 4.90 3.00 -11.76
CA PHE A 103 5.69 1.96 -12.41
C PHE A 103 5.53 2.06 -13.92
N ILE A 104 6.60 1.75 -14.64
CA ILE A 104 6.48 1.41 -16.06
C ILE A 104 5.62 0.14 -16.21
N PRO A 105 5.13 -0.22 -17.41
CA PRO A 105 4.31 -1.40 -17.60
C PRO A 105 4.91 -2.67 -16.96
N PHE A 106 4.11 -3.35 -16.14
CA PHE A 106 4.54 -4.51 -15.38
C PHE A 106 3.41 -5.53 -15.19
N THR A 107 3.77 -6.73 -14.76
CA THR A 107 2.84 -7.76 -14.32
C THR A 107 3.20 -8.24 -12.92
N LEU A 108 2.22 -8.77 -12.20
CA LEU A 108 2.37 -9.28 -10.85
C LEU A 108 2.18 -10.80 -10.84
N GLU A 109 3.11 -11.52 -10.21
CA GLU A 109 3.01 -12.95 -9.99
C GLU A 109 3.13 -13.26 -8.49
N VAL A 110 2.09 -13.85 -7.90
CA VAL A 110 2.13 -14.39 -6.54
C VAL A 110 2.80 -15.76 -6.59
N LYS A 111 3.94 -15.91 -5.90
CA LYS A 111 4.69 -17.19 -5.84
C LYS A 111 4.24 -18.07 -4.69
N ASP A 112 3.97 -17.46 -3.54
CA ASP A 112 3.49 -18.10 -2.33
C ASP A 112 2.74 -17.08 -1.46
N GLU A 113 2.41 -17.44 -0.21
CA GLU A 113 1.63 -16.58 0.69
C GLU A 113 2.31 -15.23 1.02
N TYR A 114 3.64 -15.15 0.91
CA TYR A 114 4.42 -13.97 1.30
C TYR A 114 5.36 -13.46 0.21
N THR A 115 5.33 -14.04 -0.99
CA THR A 115 6.22 -13.64 -2.08
C THR A 115 5.44 -13.18 -3.30
N VAL A 116 5.73 -11.96 -3.76
CA VAL A 116 5.21 -11.39 -5.02
C VAL A 116 6.38 -11.00 -5.91
N LEU A 117 6.29 -11.31 -7.20
CA LEU A 117 7.21 -10.80 -8.22
C LEU A 117 6.55 -9.71 -9.05
N LEU A 118 7.22 -8.57 -9.15
CA LEU A 118 6.94 -7.54 -10.14
C LEU A 118 7.84 -7.79 -11.34
N LYS A 119 7.23 -8.06 -12.50
CA LYS A 119 7.93 -8.28 -13.77
C LYS A 119 7.69 -7.09 -14.69
N PHE A 120 8.72 -6.30 -14.89
CA PHE A 120 8.67 -5.10 -15.72
C PHE A 120 8.92 -5.43 -17.20
N ALA A 121 8.30 -4.67 -18.10
CA ALA A 121 8.54 -4.79 -19.54
C ALA A 121 9.97 -4.36 -19.92
N ASP A 122 10.50 -3.35 -19.22
CA ASP A 122 11.86 -2.83 -19.34
C ASP A 122 12.50 -2.67 -17.94
N PRO A 123 13.81 -2.41 -17.81
CA PRO A 123 14.41 -2.13 -16.50
C PRO A 123 13.85 -0.86 -15.85
N ASP A 124 13.37 -0.96 -14.59
CA ASP A 124 12.95 0.18 -13.76
C ASP A 124 13.76 0.22 -12.46
N GLY A 125 14.96 0.80 -12.51
CA GLY A 125 15.85 0.90 -11.35
C GLY A 125 15.27 1.71 -10.18
N LEU A 126 14.24 2.53 -10.43
CA LEU A 126 13.55 3.31 -9.40
C LEU A 126 12.38 2.55 -8.78
N ALA A 127 12.03 1.35 -9.25
CA ALA A 127 10.91 0.58 -8.75
C ALA A 127 10.93 0.41 -7.21
N PRO A 128 12.06 0.07 -6.56
CA PRO A 128 12.09 0.03 -5.09
C PRO A 128 11.72 1.38 -4.46
N ALA A 129 12.21 2.50 -5.00
CA ALA A 129 11.86 3.82 -4.47
C ALA A 129 10.39 4.20 -4.72
N LYS A 130 9.80 3.77 -5.84
CA LYS A 130 8.38 4.03 -6.17
C LYS A 130 7.41 3.30 -5.25
N LEU A 131 7.81 2.14 -4.70
CA LEU A 131 7.00 1.41 -3.71
C LEU A 131 6.67 2.23 -2.44
N ARG A 132 7.42 3.30 -2.15
CA ARG A 132 7.09 4.24 -1.05
C ARG A 132 5.80 5.04 -1.28
N ALA A 133 5.30 5.06 -2.51
CA ALA A 133 4.04 5.69 -2.87
C ALA A 133 2.89 4.66 -2.95
N ALA A 134 3.20 3.38 -2.79
CA ALA A 134 2.26 2.28 -2.90
C ALA A 134 1.81 1.80 -1.52
N HIS A 135 0.79 2.46 -0.99
CA HIS A 135 0.20 2.09 0.30
C HIS A 135 -0.58 0.80 0.21
N LEU A 136 -0.37 -0.08 1.18
CA LEU A 136 -1.01 -1.39 1.24
C LEU A 136 -2.31 -1.28 2.06
N ALA A 137 -3.40 -1.73 1.48
CA ALA A 137 -4.72 -1.68 2.11
C ALA A 137 -5.36 -3.07 2.15
N ASN A 138 -6.25 -3.24 3.12
CA ASN A 138 -7.09 -4.42 3.19
C ASN A 138 -8.21 -4.37 2.14
N ARG A 139 -8.88 -5.51 1.94
CA ARG A 139 -9.91 -5.64 0.91
C ARG A 139 -11.09 -4.69 1.10
N ARG A 140 -11.50 -4.45 2.36
CA ARG A 140 -12.57 -3.51 2.67
C ARG A 140 -12.25 -2.09 2.19
N PHE A 141 -11.00 -1.65 2.28
CA PHE A 141 -10.60 -0.34 1.76
C PHE A 141 -10.90 -0.26 0.26
N TRP A 142 -10.43 -1.22 -0.53
CA TRP A 142 -10.62 -1.24 -1.99
C TRP A 142 -12.09 -1.40 -2.40
N ASP A 143 -12.85 -2.25 -1.69
CA ASP A 143 -14.24 -2.58 -2.03
C ASP A 143 -15.26 -1.51 -1.63
N THR A 144 -15.03 -0.76 -0.54
CA THR A 144 -16.11 0.02 0.11
C THR A 144 -15.80 1.48 0.44
N LEU A 145 -14.54 1.83 0.70
CA LEU A 145 -14.18 3.15 1.23
C LEU A 145 -13.33 3.92 0.22
N GLY A 146 -12.16 3.36 -0.12
CA GLY A 146 -11.27 3.78 -1.19
C GLY A 146 -10.86 5.25 -1.20
N PHE A 147 -10.15 5.63 -2.26
CA PHE A 147 -9.90 7.04 -2.64
C PHE A 147 -11.14 7.65 -3.33
N GLY A 148 -12.34 7.40 -2.78
CA GLY A 148 -13.60 7.78 -3.42
C GLY A 148 -13.98 6.94 -4.65
N TYR A 149 -13.28 5.83 -4.93
CA TYR A 149 -13.47 4.98 -6.13
C TYR A 149 -14.93 4.60 -6.40
N LEU A 150 -15.63 4.09 -5.37
CA LEU A 150 -17.03 3.66 -5.50
C LEU A 150 -17.96 4.83 -5.83
N LYS A 151 -17.61 6.04 -5.36
CA LYS A 151 -18.43 7.24 -5.51
C LYS A 151 -18.12 8.00 -6.81
N LEU A 152 -16.86 8.03 -7.22
CA LEU A 152 -16.35 8.90 -8.29
C LEU A 152 -15.92 8.12 -9.54
N GLY A 153 -15.75 6.81 -9.45
CA GLY A 153 -15.26 5.97 -10.55
C GLY A 153 -13.77 6.18 -10.89
N SER A 154 -13.05 6.99 -10.13
CA SER A 154 -11.63 7.33 -10.34
C SER A 154 -10.89 7.50 -9.02
N GLY A 155 -9.58 7.20 -9.03
CA GLY A 155 -8.62 7.56 -7.97
C GLY A 155 -7.84 8.84 -8.23
N GLU A 156 -8.04 9.47 -9.38
CA GLU A 156 -7.25 10.62 -9.82
C GLU A 156 -7.72 11.90 -9.15
N GLY A 157 -6.82 12.67 -8.53
CA GLY A 157 -7.14 13.99 -8.00
C GLY A 157 -8.10 14.00 -6.80
N HIS A 158 -8.36 12.84 -6.19
CA HIS A 158 -9.38 12.64 -5.16
C HIS A 158 -8.78 12.08 -3.87
N TRP A 159 -7.81 12.86 -3.36
CA TRP A 159 -7.11 12.68 -2.09
C TRP A 159 -7.56 13.73 -1.07
#